data_AF-A0A9C7QF85-F1
#
_entry.id   AF-A0A9C7QF85-F1
#
_cell.length_a   1.000
_cell.length_b   1.000
_cell.length_c   1.000
_cell.angle_alpha   90.00
_cell.angle_beta   90.00
_cell.angle_gamma   90.00
#
_symmetry.space_group_name_H-M   'P 1'
#
loop_
_entity.id
_entity.type
_entity.pdbx_description
1 polymer ?
#
loop_
_entity_poly.entity_id
_entity_poly.type
_entity_poly.pdbx_seq_one_letter_code
_entity_poly.pdbx_strand_id
1 'polypeptide(L)'
;MIKRFTAISRVLMFVSLAICTFIVIAYIRVAAISLNSVPNAIKMNISDILTVAIVHLVWGLIIEISRNVIKIGEKLGIKSDEVSLEDSPWKCAECGNVNSSKCRFCQSCGRPKHADLNPGDSAPWKCSQCDSYNPASSAYCMSCGKPKVGN
;
A
#
# COMPACT_ATOMS: atom_id res chain seq x y z
N MET A 1 2.84 5.77 -5.59
CA MET A 1 1.37 5.69 -5.37
C MET A 1 0.87 6.57 -4.22
N ILE A 2 1.48 6.50 -3.03
CA ILE A 2 0.99 7.15 -1.80
C ILE A 2 0.98 8.70 -1.86
N LYS A 3 2.00 9.35 -2.42
CA LYS A 3 2.04 10.82 -2.59
C LYS A 3 0.84 11.36 -3.41
N ARG A 4 0.41 10.61 -4.43
CA ARG A 4 -0.76 10.94 -5.25
C ARG A 4 -2.06 10.79 -4.45
N PHE A 5 -2.16 9.71 -3.66
CA PHE A 5 -3.30 9.49 -2.77
C PHE A 5 -3.46 10.64 -1.76
N THR A 6 -2.39 11.04 -1.07
CA THR A 6 -2.45 12.17 -0.12
C THR A 6 -2.86 13.49 -0.79
N ALA A 7 -2.37 13.76 -2.01
CA ALA A 7 -2.73 14.96 -2.76
C ALA A 7 -4.22 14.97 -3.14
N ILE A 8 -4.73 13.84 -3.64
CA ILE A 8 -6.15 13.67 -3.97
C ILE A 8 -7.01 13.82 -2.71
N SER A 9 -6.67 13.14 -1.61
CA SER A 9 -7.38 13.26 -0.34
C SER A 9 -7.42 14.71 0.14
N ARG A 10 -6.31 15.45 0.06
CA ARG A 10 -6.31 16.87 0.44
C ARG A 10 -7.27 17.72 -0.41
N VAL A 11 -7.33 17.49 -1.72
CA VAL A 11 -8.28 18.20 -2.60
C VAL A 11 -9.73 17.86 -2.23
N LEU A 12 -10.02 16.58 -2.00
CA LEU A 12 -11.34 16.13 -1.55
C LEU A 12 -11.77 16.80 -0.24
N MET A 13 -10.84 17.12 0.66
CA MET A 13 -11.13 17.84 1.92
C MET A 13 -11.77 19.19 1.65
N PHE A 14 -11.11 19.97 0.79
CA PHE A 14 -11.50 21.35 0.51
C PHE A 14 -12.78 21.39 -0.31
N VAL A 15 -12.95 20.44 -1.23
CA VAL A 15 -14.21 20.27 -1.98
C VAL A 15 -15.36 19.92 -1.03
N SER A 16 -15.17 18.95 -0.12
CA SER A 16 -16.16 18.60 0.91
C SER A 16 -16.53 19.80 1.77
N LEU A 17 -15.53 20.55 2.26
CA LEU A 17 -15.76 21.73 3.08
C LEU A 17 -16.57 22.79 2.33
N ALA A 18 -16.25 23.07 1.07
CA ALA A 18 -16.97 24.03 0.23
C ALA A 18 -18.42 23.60 -0.04
N ILE A 19 -18.66 22.31 -0.25
CA ILE A 19 -20.01 21.77 -0.43
C ILE A 19 -20.81 21.87 0.87
N CYS A 20 -20.23 21.46 2.00
CA CYS A 20 -20.88 21.55 3.31
C CYS A 20 -21.23 22.99 3.68
N THR A 21 -20.33 23.96 3.46
CA THR A 21 -20.61 25.38 3.72
C THR A 21 -21.70 25.91 2.81
N PHE A 22 -21.71 25.54 1.53
CA PHE A 22 -22.78 25.93 0.60
C PHE A 22 -24.15 25.38 1.03
N ILE A 23 -24.22 24.11 1.43
CA ILE A 23 -25.47 23.46 1.90
C ILE A 23 -25.97 24.15 3.17
N VAL A 24 -25.10 24.41 4.15
CA VAL A 24 -25.46 25.12 5.38
C VAL A 24 -26.00 26.52 5.07
N ILE A 25 -25.34 27.27 4.17
CA ILE A 25 -25.80 28.60 3.75
C ILE A 25 -27.17 28.52 3.07
N ALA A 26 -27.38 27.57 2.15
CA ALA A 26 -28.66 27.38 1.46
C ALA A 26 -29.78 27.04 2.45
N TYR A 27 -29.53 26.14 3.39
CA TYR A 27 -30.48 25.79 4.46
C TYR A 27 -30.85 27.00 5.32
N ILE A 28 -29.86 27.80 5.74
CA ILE A 28 -30.08 29.04 6.49
C ILE A 28 -30.98 30.00 5.71
N ARG A 29 -30.77 30.18 4.40
CA ARG A 29 -31.60 31.05 3.56
C ARG A 29 -33.05 30.55 3.50
N VAL A 30 -33.25 29.26 3.34
CA VAL A 30 -34.60 28.64 3.31
C VAL A 30 -35.30 28.76 4.67
N ALA A 31 -34.59 28.48 5.77
CA ALA A 31 -35.12 28.57 7.13
C ALA A 31 -35.47 30.01 7.53
N ALA A 32 -34.64 31.00 7.16
CA ALA A 32 -34.90 32.41 7.40
C ALA A 32 -36.15 32.92 6.67
N ILE A 33 -36.41 32.42 5.45
CA ILE A 33 -37.63 32.74 4.69
C ILE A 33 -38.86 32.07 5.33
N SER A 34 -38.72 30.88 5.90
CA SER A 34 -39.88 30.03 6.25
C SER A 34 -40.36 30.12 7.70
N LEU A 35 -39.53 30.51 8.68
CA LEU A 35 -39.86 30.28 10.10
C LEU A 35 -40.04 31.53 10.98
N ASN A 36 -39.70 32.74 10.54
CA ASN A 36 -39.88 34.01 11.27
C ASN A 36 -39.54 33.96 12.81
N SER A 37 -38.67 33.05 13.23
CA SER A 37 -38.31 32.76 14.62
C SER A 37 -36.78 32.68 14.76
N VAL A 38 -36.20 33.88 14.67
CA VAL A 38 -34.76 34.18 14.70
C VAL A 38 -33.96 33.43 15.80
N PRO A 39 -34.44 33.25 17.05
CA PRO A 39 -33.61 32.69 18.12
C PRO A 39 -33.28 31.20 17.97
N ASN A 40 -34.23 30.38 17.50
CA ASN A 40 -34.04 28.94 17.35
C ASN A 40 -33.22 28.61 16.10
N ALA A 41 -33.36 29.42 15.04
CA ALA A 41 -32.49 29.35 13.87
C ALA A 41 -31.02 29.62 14.26
N ILE A 42 -30.73 30.66 15.04
CA ILE A 42 -29.35 31.01 15.45
C ILE A 42 -28.69 29.87 16.25
N LYS A 43 -29.41 29.21 17.16
CA LYS A 43 -28.85 28.11 17.97
C LYS A 43 -28.54 26.85 17.15
N MET A 44 -29.41 26.46 16.21
CA MET A 44 -29.12 25.35 15.29
C MET A 44 -27.89 25.66 14.41
N ASN A 45 -27.75 26.91 13.96
CA ASN A 45 -26.64 27.34 13.10
C ASN A 45 -25.25 27.21 13.75
N ILE A 46 -25.11 27.53 15.04
CA ILE A 46 -23.80 27.44 15.73
C ILE A 46 -23.40 25.96 15.91
N SER A 47 -24.36 25.08 16.21
CA SER A 47 -24.12 23.65 16.37
C SER A 47 -23.67 23.00 15.04
N ASP A 48 -24.32 23.35 13.93
CA ASP A 48 -24.02 22.78 12.62
C ASP A 48 -22.65 23.23 12.10
N ILE A 49 -22.30 24.51 12.28
CA ILE A 49 -20.97 25.02 11.92
C ILE A 49 -19.88 24.36 12.77
N LEU A 50 -20.13 24.19 14.08
CA LEU A 50 -19.18 23.56 15.00
C LEU A 50 -18.91 22.10 14.63
N THR A 51 -19.95 21.32 14.31
CA THR A 51 -19.79 19.91 13.91
C THR A 51 -19.05 19.77 12.58
N VAL A 52 -19.38 20.58 11.57
CA VAL A 52 -18.66 20.61 10.29
C VAL A 52 -17.18 20.97 10.51
N ALA A 53 -16.88 21.96 11.35
CA ALA A 53 -15.51 22.34 11.67
C ALA A 53 -14.73 21.19 12.34
N ILE A 54 -15.32 20.54 13.36
CA ILE A 54 -14.70 19.41 14.07
C ILE A 54 -14.36 18.27 13.10
N VAL A 55 -15.33 17.86 12.26
CA VAL A 55 -15.13 16.75 11.31
C VAL A 55 -13.97 17.04 10.35
N HIS A 56 -13.90 18.26 9.80
CA HIS A 56 -12.84 18.61 8.84
C HIS A 56 -11.48 18.81 9.51
N LEU A 57 -11.43 19.27 10.77
CA LEU A 57 -10.20 19.32 11.57
C LEU A 57 -9.65 17.91 11.82
N VAL A 58 -10.51 16.96 12.21
CA VAL A 58 -10.11 15.56 12.40
C VAL A 58 -9.58 14.96 11.10
N TRP A 59 -10.28 15.19 9.98
CA TRP A 59 -9.84 14.65 8.69
C TRP A 59 -8.51 15.26 8.21
N GLY A 60 -8.33 16.58 8.40
CA GLY A 60 -7.07 17.26 8.12
C GLY A 60 -5.91 16.74 8.97
N LEU A 61 -6.16 16.45 10.26
CA LEU A 61 -5.17 15.85 11.14
C LEU A 61 -4.74 14.45 10.66
N ILE A 62 -5.69 13.61 10.26
CA ILE A 62 -5.40 12.27 9.70
C ILE A 62 -4.49 12.37 8.46
N ILE A 63 -4.74 13.33 7.58
CA ILE A 63 -3.92 13.56 6.38
C ILE A 63 -2.51 14.04 6.75
N GLU A 64 -2.37 14.93 7.74
CA GLU A 64 -1.05 15.40 8.20
C GLU A 64 -0.25 14.28 8.88
N ILE A 65 -0.89 13.50 9.75
CA ILE A 65 -0.27 12.32 10.39
C ILE A 65 0.21 11.34 9.32
N SER A 66 -0.63 11.06 8.32
CA SER A 66 -0.26 10.16 7.22
C SER A 66 1.01 10.64 6.49
N ARG A 67 1.14 11.95 6.23
CA ARG A 67 2.35 12.54 5.63
C ARG A 67 3.58 12.42 6.52
N ASN A 68 3.43 12.68 7.81
CA ASN A 68 4.53 12.60 8.76
C ASN A 68 5.05 11.16 8.87
N VAL A 69 4.16 10.17 8.90
CA VAL A 69 4.53 8.75 8.89
C VAL A 69 5.32 8.39 7.63
N ILE A 70 4.87 8.81 6.44
CA ILE A 70 5.58 8.55 5.18
C ILE A 70 6.98 9.18 5.22
N LYS A 71 7.10 10.43 5.68
CA LYS A 71 8.38 11.14 5.78
C LYS A 71 9.35 10.45 6.74
N ILE A 72 8.84 9.87 7.83
CA ILE A 72 9.64 9.06 8.75
C ILE A 72 10.07 7.75 8.08
N GLY A 73 9.16 7.06 7.38
CA GLY A 73 9.49 5.84 6.61
C GLY A 73 10.58 6.07 5.57
N GLU A 74 10.50 7.18 4.82
CA GLU A 74 11.54 7.60 3.87
C GLU A 74 12.89 7.83 4.56
N LYS A 75 12.92 8.50 5.74
CA LYS A 75 14.15 8.72 6.52
C LYS A 75 14.76 7.42 7.05
N LEU A 76 13.94 6.45 7.40
CA LEU A 76 14.36 5.15 7.91
C LEU A 76 14.76 4.17 6.80
N GLY A 77 14.66 4.56 5.52
CA GLY A 77 14.99 3.69 4.40
C GLY A 77 13.99 2.55 4.19
N ILE A 78 12.82 2.61 4.82
CA ILE A 78 11.72 1.67 4.59
C ILE A 78 11.14 2.03 3.23
N LYS A 79 11.67 1.38 2.18
CA LYS A 79 10.98 1.39 0.89
C LYS A 79 9.64 0.73 1.14
N SER A 80 8.55 1.47 0.92
CA SER A 80 7.26 0.82 0.74
C SER A 80 7.50 -0.14 -0.41
N ASP A 81 7.55 -1.44 -0.14
CA ASP A 81 7.64 -2.42 -1.21
C ASP A 81 6.54 -2.04 -2.18
N GLU A 82 6.98 -1.53 -3.32
CA GLU A 82 6.12 -1.33 -4.45
C GLU A 82 5.51 -2.72 -4.63
N VAL A 83 4.20 -2.83 -4.44
CA VAL A 83 3.45 -3.94 -5.01
C VAL A 83 3.65 -3.76 -6.50
N SER A 84 4.80 -4.24 -6.95
CA SER A 84 5.17 -4.32 -8.34
C SER A 84 4.12 -5.24 -8.92
N LEU A 85 3.34 -4.69 -9.84
CA LEU A 85 2.40 -5.44 -10.65
C LEU A 85 3.13 -6.48 -11.54
N GLU A 86 4.44 -6.69 -11.36
CA GLU A 86 5.17 -7.88 -11.81
C GLU A 86 4.80 -9.16 -11.03
N ASP A 87 3.62 -9.19 -10.39
CA ASP A 87 2.98 -10.42 -9.90
C ASP A 87 2.52 -11.35 -11.05
N SER A 88 3.05 -11.18 -12.25
CA SER A 88 2.86 -12.14 -13.34
C SER A 88 3.65 -13.42 -13.05
N PRO A 89 3.02 -14.60 -13.14
CA PRO A 89 3.74 -15.85 -13.01
C PRO A 89 4.82 -15.94 -14.09
N TRP A 90 5.97 -16.50 -13.74
CA TRP A 90 7.09 -16.63 -14.67
C TRP A 90 7.22 -18.08 -15.15
N LYS A 91 7.47 -18.24 -16.45
CA LYS A 91 7.76 -19.55 -17.04
C LYS A 91 9.26 -19.83 -16.91
N CYS A 92 9.61 -20.96 -16.33
CA CYS A 92 11.00 -21.41 -16.29
C CYS A 92 11.50 -21.67 -17.71
N ALA A 93 12.58 -21.02 -18.14
CA ALA A 93 13.15 -21.23 -19.47
C ALA A 93 13.68 -22.64 -19.70
N GLU A 94 13.90 -23.40 -18.63
CA GLU A 94 14.66 -24.64 -18.68
C GLU A 94 13.75 -25.86 -18.64
N CYS A 95 12.70 -25.84 -17.81
CA CYS A 95 11.72 -26.92 -17.72
C CYS A 95 10.31 -26.51 -18.16
N GLY A 96 10.10 -25.24 -18.51
CA GLY A 96 8.79 -24.73 -18.95
C GLY A 96 7.74 -24.58 -17.86
N ASN A 97 8.04 -24.94 -16.60
CA ASN A 97 7.09 -24.84 -15.49
C ASN A 97 6.70 -23.38 -15.21
N VAL A 98 5.41 -23.12 -14.98
CA VAL A 98 4.90 -21.80 -14.62
C VAL A 98 4.95 -21.68 -13.09
N ASN A 99 5.66 -20.68 -12.59
CA ASN A 99 5.88 -20.45 -11.17
C ASN A 99 5.23 -19.13 -10.74
N SER A 100 4.91 -18.99 -9.45
CA SER A 100 4.46 -17.71 -8.89
C SER A 100 5.56 -16.65 -9.04
N SER A 101 5.15 -15.40 -9.26
CA SER A 101 6.01 -14.21 -9.26
C SER A 101 6.95 -14.12 -8.06
N LYS A 102 6.48 -14.59 -6.89
CA LYS A 102 7.20 -14.61 -5.61
C LYS A 102 8.27 -15.69 -5.52
N CYS A 103 8.22 -16.72 -6.36
CA CYS A 103 9.19 -17.79 -6.35
C CYS A 103 10.51 -17.33 -7.00
N ARG A 104 11.58 -17.22 -6.22
CA ARG A 104 12.95 -16.97 -6.73
C ARG A 104 13.55 -18.16 -7.47
N PHE A 105 13.04 -19.37 -7.21
CA PHE A 105 13.47 -20.63 -7.82
C PHE A 105 12.26 -21.39 -8.37
N CYS A 106 12.47 -22.09 -9.48
CA CYS A 106 11.47 -22.94 -10.11
C CYS A 106 11.08 -24.06 -9.14
N GLN A 107 9.79 -24.22 -8.87
CA GLN A 107 9.28 -25.26 -7.96
C GLN A 107 9.44 -26.67 -8.52
N SER A 108 9.64 -26.82 -9.83
CA SER A 108 9.83 -28.12 -10.48
C SER A 108 11.31 -28.52 -10.56
N CYS A 109 12.19 -27.66 -11.09
CA CYS A 109 13.60 -28.00 -11.35
C CYS A 109 14.60 -27.25 -10.45
N GLY A 110 14.13 -26.33 -9.61
CA GLY A 110 14.98 -25.57 -8.69
C GLY A 110 15.82 -24.47 -9.33
N ARG A 111 15.81 -24.30 -10.67
CA ARG A 111 16.59 -23.23 -11.31
C ARG A 111 16.09 -21.84 -10.93
N PRO A 112 16.99 -20.85 -10.76
CA PRO A 112 16.59 -19.49 -10.42
C PRO A 112 15.75 -18.87 -11.53
N LYS A 113 14.82 -17.99 -11.15
CA LYS A 113 14.22 -17.00 -12.04
C LYS A 113 15.38 -16.16 -12.62
N HIS A 114 15.44 -16.00 -13.95
CA HIS A 114 16.58 -15.37 -14.67
C HIS A 114 17.17 -14.15 -13.95
N ALA A 115 18.50 -13.98 -13.99
CA ALA A 115 19.30 -12.81 -13.57
C ALA A 115 18.99 -12.15 -12.19
N ASP A 116 18.01 -12.63 -11.44
CA ASP A 116 17.54 -12.06 -10.17
C ASP A 116 18.40 -12.53 -8.98
N LEU A 117 19.63 -13.00 -9.21
CA LEU A 117 20.60 -13.09 -8.12
C LEU A 117 21.08 -11.67 -7.84
N ASN A 118 20.45 -11.02 -6.85
CA ASN A 118 20.92 -9.74 -6.34
C ASN A 118 22.43 -9.84 -6.07
N PRO A 119 23.22 -8.79 -6.40
CA PRO A 119 24.62 -8.74 -5.98
C PRO A 119 24.67 -8.79 -4.45
N GLY A 120 25.05 -9.95 -3.90
CA GLY A 120 25.01 -10.26 -2.46
C GLY A 120 24.42 -11.63 -2.14
N ASP A 121 23.63 -12.22 -3.03
CA ASP A 121 23.16 -13.59 -2.86
C ASP A 121 24.31 -14.57 -3.01
N SER A 122 24.46 -15.44 -2.01
CA SER A 122 25.38 -16.58 -2.10
C SER A 122 24.97 -17.49 -3.26
N ALA A 123 25.95 -18.01 -4.00
CA ALA A 123 25.68 -18.81 -5.19
C ALA A 123 24.80 -20.03 -4.87
N PRO A 124 23.74 -20.30 -5.67
CA PRO A 124 22.92 -21.49 -5.49
C PRO A 124 23.77 -22.75 -5.67
N TRP A 125 23.45 -23.81 -4.93
CA TRP A 125 24.15 -25.09 -5.04
C TRP A 125 23.33 -26.10 -5.86
N LYS A 126 24.03 -26.95 -6.60
CA LYS A 126 23.44 -28.03 -7.40
C LYS A 126 23.43 -29.32 -6.60
N CYS A 127 22.28 -29.99 -6.52
CA CYS A 127 22.14 -31.28 -5.85
C CYS A 127 22.86 -32.38 -6.62
N SER A 128 23.75 -33.13 -5.96
CA SER A 128 24.50 -34.23 -6.57
C SER A 128 23.66 -35.48 -6.89
N GLN A 129 22.43 -35.55 -6.38
CA GLN A 129 21.57 -36.74 -6.49
C GLN A 129 20.48 -36.60 -7.56
N CYS A 130 20.00 -35.38 -7.82
CA CYS A 130 18.89 -35.13 -8.75
C CYS A 130 19.11 -33.90 -9.63
N ASP A 131 20.32 -33.33 -9.61
CA ASP A 131 20.74 -32.18 -10.40
C ASP A 131 19.94 -30.87 -10.22
N SER A 132 18.99 -30.82 -9.28
CA SER A 132 18.22 -29.62 -9.00
C SER A 132 19.04 -28.53 -8.32
N TYR A 133 18.71 -27.28 -8.63
CA TYR A 133 19.36 -26.12 -8.00
C TYR A 133 18.62 -25.70 -6.74
N ASN A 134 19.37 -25.28 -5.73
CA ASN A 134 18.84 -24.97 -4.40
C ASN A 134 19.44 -23.65 -3.89
N PRO A 135 18.70 -22.88 -3.08
CA PRO A 135 19.20 -21.68 -2.44
C PRO A 135 20.46 -21.99 -1.62
N ALA A 136 21.43 -21.08 -1.60
CA ALA A 136 22.65 -21.25 -0.83
C ALA A 136 22.42 -21.53 0.67
N SER A 137 21.37 -20.92 1.23
CA SER A 137 20.90 -21.07 2.61
C SER A 137 20.20 -22.40 2.90
N SER A 138 19.80 -23.15 1.88
CA SER A 138 19.10 -24.41 2.08
C SER A 138 20.07 -25.51 2.52
N ALA A 139 19.79 -26.15 3.66
CA ALA A 139 20.53 -27.31 4.15
C ALA A 139 20.14 -28.62 3.44
N TYR A 140 18.99 -28.65 2.76
CA TYR A 140 18.45 -29.82 2.07
C TYR A 140 18.00 -29.48 0.65
N CYS A 141 17.97 -30.47 -0.23
CA CYS A 141 17.45 -30.35 -1.58
C CYS A 141 15.93 -30.23 -1.54
N MET A 142 15.37 -29.17 -2.13
CA MET A 142 13.93 -28.94 -2.17
C MET A 142 13.19 -29.90 -3.11
N SER A 143 13.90 -30.54 -4.06
CA SER A 143 13.31 -31.50 -4.99
C SER A 143 13.32 -32.94 -4.47
N CYS A 144 14.37 -33.37 -3.75
CA CYS A 144 14.53 -34.77 -3.33
C CYS A 144 14.81 -34.97 -1.83
N GLY A 145 14.91 -33.90 -1.04
CA GLY A 145 15.10 -33.95 0.41
C GLY A 145 16.51 -34.33 0.89
N LYS A 146 17.45 -34.64 -0.01
CA LYS A 146 18.83 -35.02 0.36
C LYS A 146 19.61 -33.82 0.91
N PRO A 147 20.49 -34.00 1.91
CA PRO A 147 21.25 -32.91 2.49
C PRO A 147 22.22 -32.28 1.49
N LYS A 148 22.52 -30.99 1.69
CA LYS A 148 23.59 -30.30 0.98
C LYS A 148 24.92 -30.96 1.37
N VAL A 149 25.56 -31.61 0.41
CA VAL A 149 26.88 -32.19 0.63
C VAL A 149 27.88 -31.04 0.58
N GLY A 150 28.48 -30.73 1.74
CA GLY A 150 29.59 -29.78 1.82
C GLY A 150 30.87 -30.44 1.31
N ASN A 151 31.67 -29.69 0.56
CA ASN A 151 33.11 -29.95 0.51
C ASN A 151 33.76 -29.35 1.75
#